data_AF-A0A136MYM4-F1
#
_entry.id   AF-A0A136MYM4-F1
#
_cell.length_a   1.000
_cell.length_b   1.000
_cell.length_c   1.000
_cell.angle_alpha   90.00
_cell.angle_beta   90.00
_cell.angle_gamma   90.00
#
_symmetry.space_group_name_H-M   'P 1'
#
loop_
_entity.id
_entity.type
_entity.pdbx_description
1 polymer ?
#
loop_
_entity_poly.entity_id
_entity_poly.type
_entity_poly.pdbx_seq_one_letter_code
_entity_poly.pdbx_strand_id
1 'polypeptide(L)' 'MISLSKYEYPDMSSFNDPEVVWKMHKKYHVGLIVHSKQRERVLELMDKYAEIIHHEFHAAAPAKEKFRGHGDS' A
#
# COMPACT_ATOMS: atom_id res chain seq x y z
N MET A 1 -9.11 -3.94 5.54
CA MET A 1 -8.38 -4.67 4.46
C MET A 1 -7.07 -5.25 5.00
N ILE A 2 -6.48 -6.23 4.33
CA ILE A 2 -5.19 -6.85 4.72
C ILE A 2 -4.38 -7.27 3.48
N SER A 3 -3.05 -7.11 3.54
CA SER A 3 -2.10 -7.50 2.49
C SER A 3 -0.75 -7.93 3.09
N LEU A 4 0.07 -8.66 2.32
CA LEU A 4 1.45 -8.98 2.64
C LEU A 4 2.38 -7.80 2.30
N SER A 5 3.40 -7.62 3.14
CA SER A 5 4.44 -6.61 3.00
C SER A 5 5.80 -7.26 2.75
N LYS A 6 6.62 -6.64 1.90
CA LYS A 6 8.05 -7.00 1.76
C LYS A 6 8.92 -6.59 2.96
N TYR A 7 8.41 -5.72 3.83
CA TYR A 7 9.08 -5.27 5.05
C TYR A 7 8.58 -6.04 6.27
N GLU A 8 9.51 -6.43 7.16
CA GLU A 8 9.18 -7.15 8.40
C GLU A 8 8.28 -6.32 9.31
N TYR A 9 8.60 -5.04 9.48
CA TYR A 9 7.77 -4.06 10.20
C TYR A 9 7.46 -2.89 9.26
N PRO A 10 6.36 -2.96 8.49
CA PRO A 10 5.99 -1.89 7.57
C PRO A 10 5.70 -0.59 8.34
N ASP A 11 6.19 0.54 7.83
CA ASP A 11 5.77 1.84 8.36
C ASP A 11 4.31 2.09 7.95
N MET A 12 3.46 2.28 8.95
CA MET A 12 2.02 2.50 8.78
C MET A 12 1.63 3.98 9.01
N SER A 13 2.60 4.90 8.98
CA SER A 13 2.41 6.34 9.19
C SER A 13 1.50 7.00 8.15
N SER A 14 1.54 6.54 6.89
CA SER A 14 0.68 7.03 5.79
C SER A 14 -0.82 6.79 6.00
N PHE A 15 -1.21 5.85 6.86
CA PHE A 15 -2.60 5.55 7.20
C PHE A 15 -3.12 6.46 8.33
N ASN A 16 -3.21 7.77 8.10
CA ASN A 16 -3.41 8.78 9.15
C ASN A 16 -4.78 9.47 9.13
N ASP A 17 -5.71 9.05 8.27
CA ASP A 17 -7.06 9.60 8.27
C ASP A 17 -7.80 9.26 9.59
N PRO A 18 -8.64 10.16 10.13
CA PRO A 18 -9.34 9.95 11.40
C PRO A 18 -10.31 8.77 11.36
N GLU A 19 -10.72 8.33 10.17
CA GLU A 19 -11.54 7.13 9.98
C GLU A 19 -10.75 5.83 10.19
N VAL A 20 -9.42 5.86 10.26
CA VAL A 20 -8.60 4.68 10.57
C VAL A 20 -8.71 4.37 12.07
N VAL A 21 -9.57 3.42 12.41
CA VAL A 21 -9.87 3.05 13.80
C VAL A 21 -8.99 1.92 14.33
N TRP A 22 -8.26 1.23 13.45
CA TRP A 22 -7.35 0.16 13.84
C TRP A 22 -6.27 -0.07 12.78
N LYS A 23 -5.05 -0.37 13.23
CA LYS A 23 -3.90 -0.77 12.40
C LYS A 23 -3.35 -2.10 12.89
N MET A 24 -2.98 -2.97 11.96
CA MET A 24 -2.38 -4.26 12.27
C MET A 24 -0.94 -4.07 12.76
N HIS A 25 -0.56 -4.84 13.78
CA HIS A 25 0.82 -4.96 14.24
C HIS A 25 1.26 -6.44 14.16
N LYS A 26 1.64 -6.87 12.96
CA LYS A 26 2.08 -8.24 12.67
C LYS A 26 3.19 -8.20 11.62
N LYS A 27 4.21 -9.05 11.79
CA LYS A 27 5.35 -9.13 10.87
C LYS A 27 4.89 -9.37 9.43
N TYR A 28 5.45 -8.64 8.46
CA TYR A 28 5.16 -8.78 7.03
C TYR A 28 3.69 -8.58 6.63
N HIS A 29 2.88 -7.92 7.46
CA HIS A 29 1.48 -7.63 7.14
C HIS A 29 1.19 -6.15 7.24
N VAL A 30 0.44 -5.65 6.26
CA VAL A 30 -0.21 -4.35 6.30
C VAL A 30 -1.70 -4.58 6.39
N GLY A 31 -2.34 -3.97 7.38
CA GLY A 31 -3.77 -4.11 7.58
C GLY A 31 -4.33 -2.96 8.39
N LEU A 32 -5.54 -2.55 8.04
CA LEU A 32 -6.25 -1.49 8.73
C LEU A 32 -7.76 -1.67 8.62
N ILE A 33 -8.49 -1.07 9.57
CA ILE A 33 -9.94 -0.93 9.55
C ILE A 33 -10.26 0.56 9.44
N VAL A 34 -11.13 0.89 8.50
CA VAL A 34 -11.70 2.23 8.35
C VAL A 34 -13.16 2.22 8.78
N HIS A 35 -13.62 3.30 9.38
CA HIS A 35 -15.01 3.47 9.81
C HIS A 35 -15.46 4.91 9.57
N SER A 36 -16.58 5.06 8.86
CA SER A 36 -17.27 6.34 8.64
C SER A 36 -18.78 6.12 8.59
N LYS A 37 -19.55 7.16 8.93
CA LYS A 37 -21.00 7.19 8.73
C LYS A 37 -21.39 7.36 7.26
N GLN A 38 -20.45 7.83 6.43
CA GLN A 38 -20.65 8.07 4.99
C GLN A 38 -20.03 6.92 4.20
N ARG A 39 -20.84 6.25 3.37
CA ARG A 39 -20.38 5.09 2.59
C ARG A 39 -19.34 5.50 1.56
N GLU A 40 -19.55 6.65 0.92
CA GLU A 40 -18.69 7.22 -0.11
C GLU A 40 -17.28 7.42 0.45
N ARG A 41 -17.19 7.96 1.67
CA ARG A 41 -15.91 8.14 2.38
C ARG A 41 -15.20 6.82 2.66
N VAL A 42 -15.94 5.75 2.99
CA VAL A 42 -15.33 4.42 3.17
C VAL A 42 -14.73 3.93 1.86
N LEU A 43 -15.43 4.10 0.74
CA LEU A 43 -14.95 3.65 -0.57
C LEU A 43 -13.72 4.45 -1.02
N GLU A 44 -13.74 5.78 -0.89
CA GLU A 44 -12.58 6.64 -1.17
C GLU A 44 -11.33 6.21 -0.40
N LEU A 45 -11.49 5.91 0.90
CA LEU A 45 -10.38 5.46 1.74
C LEU A 45 -9.90 4.07 1.35
N MET A 46 -10.81 3.16 0.97
CA MET A 46 -10.44 1.84 0.48
C MET A 46 -9.61 1.92 -0.80
N ASP A 47 -10.02 2.77 -1.76
CA ASP A 47 -9.31 2.96 -3.02
C ASP A 47 -7.93 3.60 -2.78
N LYS A 48 -7.88 4.72 -2.03
CA LYS A 48 -6.64 5.40 -1.63
C LYS A 48 -5.64 4.43 -0.99
N TYR A 49 -6.10 3.64 -0.01
CA TYR A 49 -5.19 2.75 0.73
C TYR A 49 -4.82 1.49 -0.05
N ALA A 50 -5.67 1.03 -0.98
CA ALA A 50 -5.30 -0.02 -1.91
C ALA A 50 -4.13 0.42 -2.82
N GLU A 51 -4.16 1.65 -3.32
CA GLU A 51 -3.07 2.22 -4.13
C GLU A 51 -1.75 2.30 -3.33
N ILE A 52 -1.79 2.85 -2.11
CA ILE A 52 -0.60 2.91 -1.25
C ILE A 52 -0.03 1.51 -0.98
N ILE A 53 -0.89 0.55 -0.64
CA ILE A 53 -0.47 -0.84 -0.40
C ILE A 53 0.18 -1.45 -1.64
N HIS A 54 -0.40 -1.20 -2.82
CA HIS A 54 0.11 -1.68 -4.09
C HIS A 54 1.46 -1.02 -4.48
N HIS A 55 1.66 0.26 -4.20
CA HIS A 55 2.89 0.95 -4.58
C HIS A 55 4.04 0.72 -3.59
N GLU A 56 3.77 0.77 -2.29
CA GLU A 56 4.82 0.82 -1.26
C GLU A 56 5.16 -0.57 -0.72
N PHE A 57 4.18 -1.46 -0.62
CA PHE A 57 4.31 -2.75 0.08
C PHE A 57 4.29 -3.96 -0.83
N HIS A 58 3.88 -3.79 -2.09
CA HIS A 58 3.85 -4.88 -3.05
C HIS A 58 5.29 -5.36 -3.33
N ALA A 59 5.48 -6.66 -3.15
CA ALA A 59 6.76 -7.35 -3.27
C ALA A 59 7.16 -7.61 -4.73
N ALA A 60 6.64 -6.84 -5.69
CA ALA A 60 7.06 -6.93 -7.08
C ALA A 60 8.43 -6.24 -7.21
N ALA A 61 9.42 -7.01 -7.66
CA ALA A 61 10.71 -6.47 -8.07
C ALA A 61 10.49 -5.35 -9.10
N PRO A 62 11.26 -4.23 -9.07
CA PRO A 62 11.15 -3.21 -10.09
C PRO A 62 11.32 -3.87 -11.47
N ALA A 63 10.41 -3.58 -12.40
CA ALA A 63 10.59 -3.97 -13.79
C ALA A 63 11.93 -3.39 -14.25
N LYS A 64 12.89 -4.25 -14.65
CA LYS A 64 14.15 -3.79 -15.21
C LYS A 64 13.85 -2.86 -16.38
N GLU A 65 14.25 -1.59 -16.27
CA GLU A 65 14.26 -0.66 -17.40
C GLU A 65 14.99 -1.33 -18.56
N LYS A 66 14.31 -1.44 -19.71
CA LYS A 66 14.97 -1.81 -20.96
C LYS A 66 15.88 -0.65 -21.35
N PHE A 67 17.16 -0.75 -21.02
CA PHE A 67 18.18 0.07 -21.66
C PHE A 67 18.12 -0.19 -23.17
N ARG A 68 17.56 0.75 -23.92
CA ARG A 68 17.64 0.76 -25.38
C ARG A 68 18.97 1.40 -25.77
N GLY A 69 20.03 0.61 -25.65
CA GLY A 69 21.35 0.96 -26.18
C GLY A 69 21.31 0.96 -27.70
N HIS A 70 21.47 2.14 -28.26
CA HIS A 70 21.74 2.40 -29.66
C HIS A 70 23.25 2.23 -29.89
N GLY A 71 23.66 1.46 -30.89
CA GLY A 71 25.03 1.48 -31.40
C GLY A 71 25.67 0.10 -31.53
N ASP A 72 25.78 -0.37 -32.76
CA ASP A 72 26.97 -0.99 -33.37
C ASP A 72 26.66 -1.01 -34.89
N SER A 73 27.17 -0.01 -35.63
CA SER A 73 28.44 -0.05 -36.41
C SER A 73 28.36 -1.03 -37.58
#